data_AF-A0A602FVT6-F1
#
_entry.id   AF-A0A602FVT6-F1
#
_cell.length_a   1.000
_cell.length_b   1.000
_cell.length_c   1.000
_cell.angle_alpha   90.00
_cell.angle_beta   90.00
_cell.angle_gamma   90.00
#
_symmetry.space_group_name_H-M   'P 1'
#
loop_
_entity.id
_entity.type
_entity.pdbx_description
1 polymer ?
#
loop_
_entity_poly.entity_id
_entity_poly.type
_entity_poly.pdbx_seq_one_letter_code
_entity_poly.pdbx_strand_id
1 'polypeptide(L)'
;MTTFIQLHLLTAYPAANLNRDDTGAPKTVVLGGATRLRISSQSLKRAWRTSELFEQALAGHIGIRTGRIAREAAQILVDSGIDAKKAVEYVKNIANCFGKVKEDKKPKDELTNAETEQLVHISPAEFEAVKALARRLAEEKRPATEEEAELLRHDRMAVDIAMFGRMLAKKTDFNVEAACQVAHAFGVSETIIEDDFFTAVDDLRQASAEDAGAGHLGETGFGSALFYTYICIDKDLLVKNLNDNEELANKTLRAFTEAALKVSPTGKQNSFASRAYASWALAEKGTDQPRSLAAAFYEPINGTDQLNVAVKRITSLHKNMNKVYGQRTDTASFDVMNQQGSMKDVLDFICA
;
A
#
# COMPACT_ATOMS: atom_id res chain seq x y z
N MET A 1 8.83 22.46 15.55
CA MET A 1 9.67 21.25 15.45
C MET A 1 8.76 20.15 14.96
N THR A 2 9.18 19.37 13.96
CA THR A 2 8.35 18.33 13.36
C THR A 2 8.27 17.11 14.28
N THR A 3 7.07 16.58 14.51
CA THR A 3 6.86 15.34 15.27
C THR A 3 6.91 14.13 14.35
N PHE A 4 7.89 13.25 14.57
CA PHE A 4 8.01 11.98 13.85
C PHE A 4 7.53 10.81 14.69
N ILE A 5 6.81 9.89 14.04
CA ILE A 5 6.46 8.58 14.57
C ILE A 5 7.20 7.54 13.74
N GLN A 6 7.95 6.65 14.40
CA GLN A 6 8.70 5.58 13.75
C GLN A 6 8.16 4.24 14.22
N LEU A 7 7.89 3.33 13.29
CA LEU A 7 7.43 1.98 13.59
C LEU A 7 8.47 0.97 13.09
N HIS A 8 8.84 0.06 13.97
CA HIS A 8 9.76 -1.05 13.71
C HIS A 8 9.01 -2.34 14.00
N LEU A 9 8.76 -3.14 12.96
CA LEU A 9 7.94 -4.36 13.08
C LEU A 9 8.77 -5.58 12.69
N LEU A 10 8.57 -6.67 13.43
CA LEU A 10 9.05 -8.00 13.06
C LEU A 10 7.84 -8.90 12.81
N THR A 11 7.72 -9.46 11.61
CA THR A 11 6.61 -10.36 11.23
C THR A 11 7.16 -11.63 10.62
N ALA A 12 6.86 -12.77 11.24
CA ALA A 12 7.24 -14.07 10.73
C ALA A 12 6.20 -14.55 9.72
N TYR A 13 6.65 -14.80 8.49
CA TYR A 13 5.83 -15.43 7.46
C TYR A 13 6.32 -16.87 7.24
N PRO A 14 5.40 -17.86 7.17
CA PRO A 14 5.75 -19.24 6.83
C PRO A 14 6.11 -19.32 5.34
N ALA A 15 6.11 -20.53 4.76
CA ALA A 15 6.24 -20.71 3.32
C ALA A 15 5.23 -19.82 2.58
N ALA A 16 5.72 -18.88 1.76
CA ALA A 16 4.89 -17.89 1.09
C ALA A 16 5.57 -17.31 -0.16
N ASN A 17 4.74 -16.77 -1.06
CA ASN A 17 5.16 -15.90 -2.15
C ASN A 17 4.36 -14.58 -2.13
N LEU A 18 4.58 -13.81 -1.06
CA LEU A 18 3.84 -12.59 -0.71
C LEU A 18 3.96 -11.50 -1.77
N ASN A 19 5.15 -11.39 -2.40
CA ASN A 19 5.43 -10.40 -3.42
C ASN A 19 6.46 -10.91 -4.43
N ARG A 20 5.99 -11.11 -5.67
CA ARG A 20 6.77 -11.66 -6.79
C ARG A 20 7.15 -10.64 -7.85
N ASP A 21 8.17 -10.95 -8.63
CA ASP A 21 8.53 -10.25 -9.85
C ASP A 21 7.67 -10.70 -11.05
N ASP A 22 8.07 -10.26 -12.24
CA ASP A 22 7.44 -10.56 -13.52
C ASP A 22 7.59 -12.03 -13.96
N THR A 23 8.58 -12.75 -13.44
CA THR A 23 8.78 -14.20 -13.69
C THR A 23 7.96 -15.07 -12.73
N GLY A 24 7.43 -14.47 -11.65
CA GLY A 24 6.67 -15.16 -10.62
C GLY A 24 7.50 -15.56 -9.39
N ALA A 25 8.81 -15.36 -9.43
CA ALA A 25 9.71 -15.63 -8.31
C ALA A 25 9.51 -14.63 -7.16
N PRO A 26 9.67 -15.06 -5.89
CA PRO A 26 9.69 -14.14 -4.75
C PRO A 26 10.76 -13.07 -4.93
N LYS A 27 10.42 -11.80 -4.66
CA LYS A 27 11.39 -10.72 -4.74
C LYS A 27 12.46 -10.86 -3.67
N THR A 28 13.70 -10.61 -4.04
CA THR A 28 14.85 -10.64 -3.12
C THR A 28 15.58 -9.30 -3.05
N VAL A 29 16.52 -9.22 -2.10
CA VAL A 29 17.51 -8.16 -1.96
C VAL A 29 18.80 -8.76 -1.39
N VAL A 30 19.96 -8.23 -1.79
CA VAL A 30 21.23 -8.54 -1.15
C VAL A 30 21.51 -7.48 -0.09
N LEU A 31 21.62 -7.87 1.18
CA LEU A 31 21.94 -6.99 2.29
C LEU A 31 23.01 -7.63 3.17
N GLY A 32 24.12 -6.91 3.37
CA GLY A 32 25.27 -7.40 4.13
C GLY A 32 25.86 -8.71 3.59
N GLY A 33 25.83 -8.88 2.27
CA GLY A 33 26.39 -10.06 1.58
C GLY A 33 25.46 -11.27 1.47
N ALA A 34 24.28 -11.26 2.11
CA ALA A 34 23.33 -12.36 2.07
C ALA A 34 22.08 -12.02 1.24
N THR A 35 21.59 -13.00 0.48
CA THR A 35 20.32 -12.91 -0.25
C THR A 35 19.15 -13.10 0.70
N ARG A 36 18.18 -12.20 0.66
CA ARG A 36 17.02 -12.17 1.57
C ARG A 36 15.75 -11.95 0.80
N LEU A 37 14.64 -12.51 1.27
CA LEU A 37 13.32 -12.14 0.75
C LEU A 37 13.04 -10.66 1.00
N ARG A 38 12.31 -10.04 0.07
CA ARG A 38 11.94 -8.63 0.12
C ARG A 38 10.47 -8.46 -0.25
N ILE A 39 9.73 -7.72 0.57
CA ILE A 39 8.39 -7.24 0.22
C ILE A 39 8.50 -5.76 -0.16
N SER A 40 8.04 -5.42 -1.35
CA SER A 40 8.10 -4.04 -1.84
C SER A 40 7.17 -3.10 -1.08
N SER A 41 7.61 -1.85 -0.86
CA SER A 41 6.83 -0.87 -0.10
C SER A 41 5.45 -0.61 -0.73
N GLN A 42 5.34 -0.65 -2.05
CA GLN A 42 4.07 -0.56 -2.77
C GLN A 42 3.12 -1.73 -2.47
N SER A 43 3.66 -2.95 -2.30
CA SER A 43 2.86 -4.12 -1.94
C SER A 43 2.29 -3.97 -0.53
N LEU A 44 3.12 -3.52 0.42
CA LEU A 44 2.72 -3.23 1.80
C LEU A 44 1.68 -2.11 1.85
N LYS A 45 1.98 -0.95 1.27
CA LYS A 45 1.06 0.21 1.22
C LYS A 45 -0.29 -0.15 0.62
N ARG A 46 -0.31 -0.94 -0.47
CA ARG A 46 -1.56 -1.39 -1.08
C ARG A 46 -2.30 -2.35 -0.14
N ALA A 47 -1.63 -3.35 0.42
CA ALA A 47 -2.25 -4.31 1.32
C ALA A 47 -2.94 -3.63 2.51
N TRP A 48 -2.29 -2.63 3.10
CA TRP A 48 -2.82 -1.88 4.24
C TRP A 48 -4.00 -0.97 3.84
N ARG A 49 -3.83 -0.14 2.81
CA ARG A 49 -4.84 0.86 2.44
C ARG A 49 -6.13 0.27 1.84
N THR A 50 -6.06 -0.95 1.29
CA THR A 50 -7.23 -1.68 0.75
C THR A 50 -7.63 -2.84 1.65
N SER A 51 -7.25 -2.79 2.93
CA SER A 51 -7.70 -3.78 3.91
C SER A 51 -9.07 -3.40 4.43
N GLU A 52 -9.90 -4.39 4.72
CA GLU A 52 -11.22 -4.18 5.33
C GLU A 52 -11.13 -3.35 6.61
N LEU A 53 -10.10 -3.59 7.43
CA LEU A 53 -9.83 -2.84 8.66
C LEU A 53 -9.65 -1.34 8.38
N PHE A 54 -8.80 -1.00 7.41
CA PHE A 54 -8.53 0.39 7.05
C PHE A 54 -9.76 1.04 6.38
N GLU A 55 -10.43 0.29 5.50
CA GLU A 55 -11.63 0.74 4.79
C GLU A 55 -12.80 1.05 5.72
N GLN A 56 -13.06 0.19 6.71
CA GLN A 56 -14.11 0.42 7.71
C GLN A 56 -13.76 1.60 8.62
N ALA A 57 -12.51 1.68 9.09
CA ALA A 57 -12.08 2.75 10.00
C ALA A 57 -12.13 4.13 9.34
N LEU A 58 -11.84 4.25 8.05
CA LEU A 58 -11.70 5.51 7.33
C LEU A 58 -12.71 5.65 6.19
N ALA A 59 -13.87 4.99 6.33
CA ALA A 59 -14.96 5.03 5.37
C ALA A 59 -15.31 6.48 4.97
N GLY A 60 -15.45 6.73 3.67
CA GLY A 60 -15.72 8.05 3.12
C GLY A 60 -14.50 8.98 2.97
N HIS A 61 -13.32 8.57 3.46
CA HIS A 61 -12.08 9.38 3.38
C HIS A 61 -10.95 8.70 2.60
N ILE A 62 -11.20 7.58 1.93
CA ILE A 62 -10.17 6.83 1.18
C ILE A 62 -10.24 7.17 -0.30
N GLY A 63 -9.08 7.42 -0.90
CA GLY A 63 -8.95 7.77 -2.29
C GLY A 63 -8.98 6.55 -3.21
N ILE A 64 -9.37 6.79 -4.45
CA ILE A 64 -9.42 5.78 -5.50
C ILE A 64 -8.25 6.02 -6.44
N ARG A 65 -7.45 4.98 -6.74
CA ARG A 65 -6.44 5.06 -7.78
C ARG A 65 -7.00 4.47 -9.07
N THR A 66 -7.26 5.30 -10.07
CA THR A 66 -7.96 4.91 -11.29
C THR A 66 -7.52 5.73 -12.50
N GLY A 67 -7.58 5.13 -13.69
CA GLY A 67 -7.54 5.85 -14.97
C GLY A 67 -8.93 6.05 -15.57
N ARG A 68 -10.00 5.68 -14.84
CA ARG A 68 -11.38 5.59 -15.33
C ARG A 68 -12.29 6.72 -14.84
N ILE A 69 -11.76 7.74 -14.20
CA ILE A 69 -12.58 8.78 -13.57
C ILE A 69 -13.55 9.47 -14.55
N ALA A 70 -13.06 9.86 -15.73
CA ALA A 70 -13.91 10.44 -16.76
C ALA A 70 -14.76 9.38 -17.50
N ARG A 71 -14.33 8.11 -17.52
CA ARG A 71 -15.17 7.00 -17.99
C ARG A 71 -16.42 6.84 -17.11
N GLU A 72 -16.30 6.97 -15.79
CA GLU A 72 -17.47 6.95 -14.88
C GLU A 72 -18.43 8.11 -15.19
N ALA A 73 -17.90 9.30 -15.48
CA ALA A 73 -18.72 10.42 -15.94
C ALA A 73 -19.41 10.13 -17.29
N ALA A 74 -18.69 9.51 -18.24
CA ALA A 74 -19.27 9.13 -19.53
C ALA A 74 -20.38 8.08 -19.37
N GLN A 75 -20.20 7.12 -18.46
CA GLN A 75 -21.23 6.12 -18.15
C GLN A 75 -22.52 6.78 -17.65
N ILE A 76 -22.42 7.78 -16.74
CA ILE A 76 -23.59 8.55 -16.27
C ILE A 76 -24.34 9.23 -17.43
N LEU A 77 -23.60 9.78 -18.40
CA LEU A 77 -24.20 10.41 -19.59
C LEU A 77 -24.92 9.37 -20.46
N VAL A 78 -24.30 8.20 -20.68
CA VAL A 78 -24.87 7.10 -21.46
C VAL A 78 -26.14 6.57 -20.80
N ASP A 79 -26.11 6.33 -19.48
CA ASP A 79 -27.25 5.87 -18.71
C ASP A 79 -28.42 6.88 -18.75
N SER A 80 -28.11 8.16 -18.98
CA SER A 80 -29.08 9.24 -19.18
C SER A 80 -29.56 9.40 -20.64
N GLY A 81 -29.15 8.50 -21.53
CA GLY A 81 -29.59 8.46 -22.93
C GLY A 81 -28.71 9.21 -23.94
N ILE A 82 -27.49 9.62 -23.56
CA ILE A 82 -26.53 10.22 -24.49
C ILE A 82 -25.77 9.12 -25.23
N ASP A 83 -25.58 9.29 -26.54
CA ASP A 83 -24.76 8.38 -27.36
C ASP A 83 -23.33 8.26 -26.80
N ALA A 84 -22.76 7.05 -26.79
CA ALA A 84 -21.47 6.78 -26.17
C ALA A 84 -20.32 7.62 -26.76
N LYS A 85 -20.32 7.89 -28.07
CA LYS A 85 -19.28 8.73 -28.69
C LYS A 85 -19.41 10.18 -28.23
N LYS A 86 -20.64 10.70 -28.16
CA LYS A 86 -20.91 12.03 -27.61
C LYS A 86 -20.56 12.12 -26.12
N ALA A 87 -20.84 11.07 -25.34
CA ALA A 87 -20.49 11.02 -23.93
C ALA A 87 -18.97 11.11 -23.73
N VAL A 88 -18.17 10.40 -24.53
CA VAL A 88 -16.70 10.52 -24.53
C VAL A 88 -16.25 11.93 -24.88
N GLU A 89 -16.85 12.57 -25.88
CA GLU A 89 -16.56 13.97 -26.22
C GLU A 89 -16.89 14.92 -25.06
N TYR A 90 -18.02 14.71 -24.38
CA TYR A 90 -18.50 15.59 -23.31
C TYR A 90 -17.60 15.60 -22.08
N VAL A 91 -16.97 14.45 -21.78
CA VAL A 91 -16.10 14.31 -20.61
C VAL A 91 -14.62 14.52 -20.92
N LYS A 92 -14.26 14.87 -22.16
CA LYS A 92 -12.86 15.03 -22.58
C LYS A 92 -12.10 16.04 -21.70
N ASN A 93 -12.75 17.15 -21.34
CA ASN A 93 -12.16 18.16 -20.45
C ASN A 93 -11.99 17.64 -19.01
N ILE A 94 -12.93 16.83 -18.52
CA ILE A 94 -12.81 16.14 -17.22
C ILE A 94 -11.57 15.23 -17.24
N ALA A 95 -11.40 14.40 -18.27
CA ALA A 95 -10.25 13.52 -18.39
C ALA A 95 -8.92 14.30 -18.44
N ASN A 96 -8.88 15.39 -19.20
CA ASN A 96 -7.70 16.28 -19.31
C ASN A 96 -7.31 16.94 -17.98
N CYS A 97 -8.26 17.18 -17.08
CA CYS A 97 -7.99 17.73 -15.76
C CYS A 97 -7.14 16.77 -14.91
N PHE A 98 -7.44 15.47 -14.96
CA PHE A 98 -6.77 14.45 -14.15
C PHE A 98 -5.52 13.87 -14.82
N GLY A 99 -5.47 13.78 -16.15
CA GLY A 99 -4.35 13.16 -16.86
C GLY A 99 -4.37 13.35 -18.37
N LYS A 100 -3.51 12.64 -19.10
CA LYS A 100 -3.57 12.61 -20.57
C LYS A 100 -4.68 11.66 -21.00
N VAL A 101 -5.60 12.13 -21.84
CA VAL A 101 -6.68 11.33 -22.43
C VAL A 101 -6.10 10.21 -23.30
N LYS A 102 -6.67 9.01 -23.24
CA LYS A 102 -6.31 7.92 -24.15
C LYS A 102 -6.79 8.19 -25.56
N GLU A 103 -5.95 7.89 -26.54
CA GLU A 103 -6.26 7.94 -27.97
C GLU A 103 -6.01 6.57 -28.60
N ASP A 104 -6.78 5.57 -28.16
CA ASP A 104 -6.63 4.21 -28.65
C ASP A 104 -7.26 4.07 -30.04
N LYS A 105 -6.46 3.65 -31.03
CA LYS A 105 -6.91 3.40 -32.40
C LYS A 105 -7.80 2.15 -32.51
N LYS A 106 -7.69 1.23 -31.56
CA LYS A 106 -8.49 0.00 -31.45
C LYS A 106 -8.98 -0.13 -30.00
N PRO A 107 -9.98 0.69 -29.60
CA PRO A 107 -10.47 0.69 -28.23
C PRO A 107 -11.14 -0.64 -27.89
N LYS A 108 -11.04 -1.06 -26.63
CA LYS A 108 -11.67 -2.31 -26.16
C LYS A 108 -13.19 -2.21 -26.12
N ASP A 109 -13.69 -1.00 -25.88
CA ASP A 109 -15.11 -0.64 -25.86
C ASP A 109 -15.30 0.85 -26.19
N GLU A 110 -16.54 1.29 -26.34
CA GLU A 110 -16.90 2.65 -26.78
C GLU A 110 -16.42 3.76 -25.83
N LEU A 111 -16.22 3.46 -24.54
CA LEU A 111 -15.83 4.44 -23.52
C LEU A 111 -14.32 4.41 -23.19
N THR A 112 -13.53 3.57 -23.86
CA THR A 112 -12.09 3.42 -23.59
C THR A 112 -11.35 4.76 -23.75
N ASN A 113 -11.76 5.58 -24.71
CA ASN A 113 -11.14 6.88 -24.99
C ASN A 113 -11.60 8.01 -24.03
N ALA A 114 -12.48 7.72 -23.06
CA ALA A 114 -12.73 8.62 -21.92
C ALA A 114 -11.72 8.39 -20.77
N GLU A 115 -10.94 7.30 -20.79
CA GLU A 115 -9.95 7.01 -19.76
C GLU A 115 -8.69 7.88 -19.90
N THR A 116 -7.92 7.99 -18.83
CA THR A 116 -6.58 8.59 -18.83
C THR A 116 -5.50 7.52 -19.06
N GLU A 117 -4.41 7.88 -19.73
CA GLU A 117 -3.23 7.01 -19.92
C GLU A 117 -2.58 6.64 -18.60
N GLN A 118 -2.44 7.63 -17.70
CA GLN A 118 -1.87 7.46 -16.37
C GLN A 118 -2.96 7.12 -15.35
N LEU A 119 -2.60 6.34 -14.33
CA LEU A 119 -3.43 6.20 -13.13
C LEU A 119 -3.32 7.45 -12.28
N VAL A 120 -4.46 7.95 -11.82
CA VAL A 120 -4.57 9.11 -10.95
C VAL A 120 -5.14 8.69 -9.62
N HIS A 121 -4.65 9.28 -8.52
CA HIS A 121 -5.22 9.05 -7.20
C HIS A 121 -6.16 10.21 -6.87
N ILE A 122 -7.44 9.91 -6.77
CA ILE A 122 -8.51 10.89 -6.57
C ILE A 122 -9.12 10.74 -5.18
N SER A 123 -9.50 11.86 -4.58
CA SER A 123 -10.24 11.89 -3.33
C SER A 123 -11.74 11.60 -3.56
N PRO A 124 -12.47 11.16 -2.52
CA PRO A 124 -13.92 11.04 -2.58
C PRO A 124 -14.63 12.34 -3.00
N ALA A 125 -14.15 13.50 -2.51
CA ALA A 125 -14.74 14.80 -2.84
C ALA A 125 -14.56 15.17 -4.32
N GLU A 126 -13.40 14.88 -4.91
CA GLU A 126 -13.15 15.05 -6.34
C GLU A 126 -14.04 14.10 -7.16
N PHE A 127 -14.22 12.86 -6.72
CA PHE A 127 -15.09 11.91 -7.42
C PHE A 127 -16.57 12.32 -7.37
N GLU A 128 -17.08 12.78 -6.22
CA GLU A 128 -18.45 13.32 -6.13
C GLU A 128 -18.64 14.54 -7.02
N ALA A 129 -17.63 15.43 -7.11
CA ALA A 129 -17.69 16.59 -8.01
C ALA A 129 -17.77 16.17 -9.48
N VAL A 130 -17.00 15.16 -9.89
CA VAL A 130 -17.08 14.57 -11.24
C VAL A 130 -18.47 14.01 -11.53
N LYS A 131 -19.06 13.25 -10.59
CA LYS A 131 -20.40 12.68 -10.77
C LYS A 131 -21.49 13.76 -10.82
N ALA A 132 -21.39 14.79 -9.98
CA ALA A 132 -22.32 15.90 -9.97
C ALA A 132 -22.27 16.68 -11.30
N LEU A 133 -21.05 16.95 -11.80
CA LEU A 133 -20.86 17.57 -13.11
C LEU A 133 -21.46 16.71 -14.22
N ALA A 134 -21.17 15.41 -14.23
CA ALA A 134 -21.69 14.50 -15.26
C ALA A 134 -23.22 14.50 -15.34
N ARG A 135 -23.92 14.49 -14.19
CA ARG A 135 -25.38 14.57 -14.14
C ARG A 135 -25.92 15.87 -14.74
N ARG A 136 -25.31 17.01 -14.38
CA ARG A 136 -25.69 18.32 -14.94
C ARG A 136 -25.48 18.37 -16.46
N LEU A 137 -24.35 17.86 -16.95
CA LEU A 137 -24.08 17.79 -18.40
C LEU A 137 -25.04 16.85 -19.13
N ALA A 138 -25.56 15.83 -18.45
CA ALA A 138 -26.59 14.95 -18.99
C ALA A 138 -27.90 15.70 -19.23
N GLU A 139 -28.33 16.50 -18.25
CA GLU A 139 -29.54 17.33 -18.33
C GLU A 139 -29.42 18.40 -19.41
N GLU A 140 -28.27 19.09 -19.45
CA GLU A 140 -28.02 20.20 -20.36
C GLU A 140 -27.63 19.74 -21.79
N LYS A 141 -27.32 18.45 -21.98
CA LYS A 141 -26.92 17.83 -23.25
C LYS A 141 -25.82 18.61 -23.97
N ARG A 142 -24.75 18.93 -23.25
CA ARG A 142 -23.59 19.66 -23.76
C ARG A 142 -22.27 19.14 -23.16
N PRO A 143 -21.12 19.40 -23.80
CA PRO A 143 -19.83 19.09 -23.22
C PRO A 143 -19.49 19.95 -22.00
N ALA A 144 -18.60 19.45 -21.14
CA ALA A 144 -17.99 20.21 -20.05
C ALA A 144 -17.15 21.37 -20.61
N THR A 145 -17.27 22.58 -20.06
CA THR A 145 -16.28 23.63 -20.36
C THR A 145 -14.95 23.36 -19.63
N GLU A 146 -13.89 24.09 -19.97
CA GLU A 146 -12.61 23.95 -19.28
C GLU A 146 -12.71 24.39 -17.81
N GLU A 147 -13.44 25.48 -17.52
CA GLU A 147 -13.60 25.97 -16.15
C GLU A 147 -14.40 24.99 -15.28
N GLU A 148 -15.45 24.40 -15.82
CA GLU A 148 -16.27 23.42 -15.09
C GLU A 148 -15.51 22.13 -14.78
N ALA A 149 -14.51 21.78 -15.61
CA ALA A 149 -13.70 20.59 -15.46
C ALA A 149 -12.56 20.74 -14.43
N GLU A 150 -12.36 21.92 -13.83
CA GLU A 150 -11.39 22.16 -12.75
C GLU A 150 -11.84 21.53 -11.42
N LEU A 151 -11.82 20.19 -11.38
CA LEU A 151 -12.41 19.38 -10.32
C LEU A 151 -11.41 18.93 -9.24
N LEU A 152 -10.12 19.21 -9.42
CA LEU A 152 -9.08 18.91 -8.43
C LEU A 152 -9.23 19.81 -7.20
N ARG A 153 -8.93 19.26 -6.02
CA ARG A 153 -9.18 19.95 -4.74
C ARG A 153 -7.97 19.92 -3.82
N HIS A 154 -7.85 20.97 -3.01
CA HIS A 154 -6.94 21.02 -1.85
C HIS A 154 -7.66 20.71 -0.54
N ASP A 155 -8.98 20.88 -0.49
CA ASP A 155 -9.81 20.55 0.67
C ASP A 155 -10.33 19.11 0.63
N ARG A 156 -10.66 18.56 1.80
CA ARG A 156 -11.29 17.22 1.93
C ARG A 156 -10.47 16.13 1.24
N MET A 157 -9.16 16.19 1.44
CA MET A 157 -8.20 15.24 0.89
C MET A 157 -8.45 13.83 1.40
N ALA A 158 -8.16 12.83 0.58
CA ALA A 158 -8.18 11.44 1.02
C ALA A 158 -6.99 11.13 1.94
N VAL A 159 -7.22 10.29 2.95
CA VAL A 159 -6.22 9.87 3.93
C VAL A 159 -5.04 9.15 3.29
N ASP A 160 -5.27 8.29 2.31
CA ASP A 160 -4.20 7.55 1.65
C ASP A 160 -3.40 8.42 0.65
N ILE A 161 -4.00 9.49 0.12
CA ILE A 161 -3.27 10.54 -0.60
C ILE A 161 -2.42 11.36 0.38
N ALA A 162 -2.98 11.79 1.50
CA ALA A 162 -2.26 12.57 2.51
C ALA A 162 -1.05 11.80 3.09
N MET A 163 -1.20 10.47 3.25
CA MET A 163 -0.13 9.61 3.72
C MET A 163 0.92 9.31 2.65
N PHE A 164 0.51 8.91 1.44
CA PHE A 164 1.43 8.35 0.43
C PHE A 164 1.75 9.27 -0.73
N GLY A 165 1.19 10.48 -0.70
CA GLY A 165 1.39 11.52 -1.68
C GLY A 165 0.61 11.31 -2.97
N ARG A 166 0.57 12.37 -3.78
CA ARG A 166 -0.02 12.39 -5.12
C ARG A 166 0.85 13.23 -6.04
N MET A 167 1.07 12.71 -7.25
CA MET A 167 1.80 13.41 -8.30
C MET A 167 0.94 13.51 -9.56
N LEU A 168 0.76 14.72 -10.06
CA LEU A 168 0.03 15.09 -11.27
C LEU A 168 0.96 15.92 -12.15
N ALA A 169 1.35 15.37 -13.31
CA ALA A 169 2.37 15.99 -14.16
C ALA A 169 1.94 17.35 -14.76
N LYS A 170 0.65 17.51 -15.09
CA LYS A 170 0.11 18.74 -15.71
C LYS A 170 -0.44 19.76 -14.71
N LYS A 171 -0.80 19.32 -13.50
CA LYS A 171 -1.48 20.12 -12.47
C LYS A 171 -0.69 20.02 -11.17
N THR A 172 0.56 20.47 -11.21
CA THR A 172 1.54 20.31 -10.12
C THR A 172 1.14 20.99 -8.82
N ASP A 173 0.30 22.03 -8.89
CA ASP A 173 -0.22 22.74 -7.72
C ASP A 173 -1.11 21.85 -6.81
N PHE A 174 -1.58 20.73 -7.34
CA PHE A 174 -2.39 19.73 -6.64
C PHE A 174 -1.58 18.49 -6.22
N ASN A 175 -0.25 18.54 -6.37
CA ASN A 175 0.63 17.52 -5.82
C ASN A 175 0.55 17.55 -4.29
N VAL A 176 0.59 16.36 -3.69
CA VAL A 176 0.60 16.19 -2.25
C VAL A 176 1.88 15.48 -1.87
N GLU A 177 2.66 16.10 -1.00
CA GLU A 177 3.85 15.48 -0.42
C GLU A 177 3.44 14.37 0.55
N ALA A 178 4.13 13.23 0.50
CA ALA A 178 3.79 12.08 1.32
C ALA A 178 4.24 12.25 2.78
N ALA A 179 3.30 12.21 3.72
CA ALA A 179 3.62 12.23 5.16
C ALA A 179 4.21 10.91 5.67
N CYS A 180 4.00 9.79 4.97
CA CYS A 180 4.42 8.45 5.36
C CYS A 180 5.50 7.88 4.43
N GLN A 181 6.64 7.56 5.03
CA GLN A 181 7.75 6.85 4.39
C GLN A 181 7.69 5.37 4.80
N VAL A 182 7.50 4.48 3.82
CA VAL A 182 7.45 3.02 4.04
C VAL A 182 8.63 2.38 3.35
N ALA A 183 9.52 1.75 4.12
CA ALA A 183 10.65 1.01 3.58
C ALA A 183 10.20 -0.29 2.90
N HIS A 184 11.06 -0.84 2.03
CA HIS A 184 10.92 -2.24 1.64
C HIS A 184 11.17 -3.11 2.87
N ALA A 185 10.27 -4.05 3.16
CA ALA A 185 10.53 -5.02 4.20
C ALA A 185 11.48 -6.10 3.68
N PHE A 186 12.35 -6.62 4.53
CA PHE A 186 13.32 -7.65 4.15
C PHE A 186 13.50 -8.69 5.25
N GLY A 187 13.86 -9.91 4.86
CA GLY A 187 14.18 -11.00 5.80
C GLY A 187 15.42 -10.68 6.64
N VAL A 188 15.38 -10.92 7.95
CA VAL A 188 16.52 -10.67 8.85
C VAL A 188 17.64 -11.73 8.73
N SER A 189 17.34 -12.84 8.06
CA SER A 189 18.22 -13.98 7.82
C SER A 189 18.39 -14.23 6.33
N GLU A 190 19.48 -14.89 5.94
CA GLU A 190 19.63 -15.40 4.58
C GLU A 190 18.48 -16.34 4.23
N THR A 191 17.99 -16.26 2.99
CA THR A 191 16.88 -17.09 2.53
C THR A 191 17.20 -17.72 1.18
N ILE A 192 17.01 -19.02 1.10
CA ILE A 192 17.01 -19.78 -0.14
C ILE A 192 15.58 -19.80 -0.66
N ILE A 193 15.41 -19.51 -1.95
CA ILE A 193 14.12 -19.69 -2.63
C ILE A 193 14.00 -21.18 -2.94
N GLU A 194 12.87 -21.76 -2.55
CA GLU A 194 12.51 -23.13 -2.86
C GLU A 194 11.52 -23.15 -4.01
N ASP A 195 11.63 -24.14 -4.90
CA ASP A 195 10.75 -24.31 -6.05
C ASP A 195 9.73 -25.41 -5.78
N ASP A 196 8.44 -25.07 -5.89
CA ASP A 196 7.33 -26.02 -5.80
C ASP A 196 6.91 -26.47 -7.20
N PHE A 197 7.15 -27.73 -7.53
CA PHE A 197 6.69 -28.37 -8.78
C PHE A 197 5.29 -28.97 -8.57
N PHE A 198 4.31 -28.47 -9.32
CA PHE A 198 2.92 -28.92 -9.19
C PHE A 198 2.32 -29.34 -10.53
N THR A 199 1.37 -30.26 -10.48
CA THR A 199 0.58 -30.67 -11.64
C THR A 199 -0.89 -30.29 -11.46
N ALA A 200 -1.59 -30.06 -12.58
CA ALA A 200 -3.05 -30.06 -12.60
C ALA A 200 -3.51 -31.32 -13.34
N VAL A 201 -4.25 -32.18 -12.64
CA VAL A 201 -4.79 -33.42 -13.19
C VAL A 201 -6.11 -33.13 -13.90
N ASP A 202 -6.31 -33.77 -15.04
CA ASP A 202 -7.58 -33.73 -15.77
C ASP A 202 -8.45 -34.90 -15.32
N ASP A 203 -9.50 -34.61 -14.54
CA ASP A 203 -10.41 -35.62 -13.97
C ASP A 203 -11.14 -36.47 -15.02
N LEU A 204 -11.29 -35.98 -16.26
CA LEU A 204 -11.94 -36.72 -17.35
C LEU A 204 -10.96 -37.53 -18.21
N ARG A 205 -9.65 -37.29 -18.06
CA ARG A 205 -8.62 -38.05 -18.78
C ARG A 205 -8.29 -39.31 -18.00
N GLN A 206 -8.66 -40.46 -18.54
CA GLN A 206 -8.37 -41.75 -17.91
C GLN A 206 -6.85 -41.96 -17.80
N ALA A 207 -6.36 -42.08 -16.57
CA ALA A 207 -4.97 -42.45 -16.31
C ALA A 207 -4.69 -43.84 -16.92
N SER A 208 -3.62 -43.93 -17.71
CA SER A 208 -3.12 -45.17 -18.29
C SER A 208 -1.77 -45.53 -17.69
N ALA A 209 -1.25 -46.72 -17.99
CA ALA A 209 0.07 -47.16 -17.49
C ALA A 209 1.22 -46.24 -17.94
N GLU A 210 1.04 -45.44 -18.99
CA GLU A 210 2.04 -44.53 -19.55
C GLU A 210 1.72 -43.04 -19.33
N ASP A 211 0.50 -42.70 -18.86
CA ASP A 211 0.04 -41.32 -18.72
C ASP A 211 -0.83 -41.17 -17.47
N ALA A 212 -0.33 -40.47 -16.45
CA ALA A 212 -1.01 -40.23 -15.17
C ALA A 212 -2.20 -39.26 -15.26
N GLY A 213 -2.55 -38.75 -16.46
CA GLY A 213 -3.65 -37.81 -16.64
C GLY A 213 -3.29 -36.36 -16.28
N ALA A 214 -2.00 -36.01 -16.26
CA ALA A 214 -1.56 -34.64 -16.02
C ALA A 214 -1.90 -33.74 -17.22
N GLY A 215 -2.73 -32.72 -17.00
CA GLY A 215 -3.08 -31.71 -18.00
C GLY A 215 -2.12 -30.51 -18.01
N HIS A 216 -1.39 -30.28 -16.92
CA HIS A 216 -0.41 -29.20 -16.78
C HIS A 216 0.69 -29.56 -15.77
N LEU A 217 1.91 -29.08 -16.02
CA LEU A 217 3.02 -29.04 -15.08
C LEU A 217 3.47 -27.59 -14.93
N GLY A 218 3.59 -27.12 -13.70
CA GLY A 218 4.00 -25.77 -13.37
C GLY A 218 5.00 -25.74 -12.22
N GLU A 219 5.62 -24.58 -12.05
CA GLU A 219 6.62 -24.31 -11.01
C GLU A 219 6.25 -23.00 -10.29
N THR A 220 6.49 -22.93 -8.99
CA THR A 220 6.32 -21.69 -8.22
C THR A 220 7.37 -21.60 -7.11
N GLY A 221 8.21 -20.56 -7.19
CA GLY A 221 9.13 -20.22 -6.11
C GLY A 221 8.41 -19.72 -4.85
N PHE A 222 8.89 -20.11 -3.69
CA PHE A 222 8.43 -19.66 -2.37
C PHE A 222 9.59 -19.57 -1.36
N GLY A 223 9.31 -19.01 -0.20
CA GLY A 223 10.25 -19.06 0.93
C GLY A 223 9.59 -18.62 2.23
N SER A 224 10.32 -18.72 3.33
CA SER A 224 9.88 -18.27 4.65
C SER A 224 10.94 -17.35 5.26
N ALA A 225 10.51 -16.35 6.03
CA ALA A 225 11.43 -15.45 6.72
C ALA A 225 10.75 -14.68 7.84
N LEU A 226 11.55 -14.24 8.80
CA LEU A 226 11.20 -13.16 9.71
C LEU A 226 11.53 -11.82 9.03
N PHE A 227 10.52 -11.01 8.73
CA PHE A 227 10.69 -9.74 8.03
C PHE A 227 10.80 -8.57 9.01
N TYR A 228 11.78 -7.71 8.77
CA TYR A 228 11.85 -6.38 9.35
C TYR A 228 11.12 -5.38 8.45
N THR A 229 10.17 -4.63 9.04
CA THR A 229 9.47 -3.52 8.38
C THR A 229 9.75 -2.23 9.14
N TYR A 230 10.09 -1.17 8.40
CA TYR A 230 10.28 0.18 8.93
C TYR A 230 9.32 1.17 8.28
N ILE A 231 8.67 1.99 9.11
CA ILE A 231 7.76 3.06 8.68
C ILE A 231 8.13 4.32 9.46
N CYS A 232 8.21 5.46 8.78
CA CYS A 232 8.36 6.77 9.40
C CYS A 232 7.20 7.66 8.96
N ILE A 233 6.60 8.37 9.91
CA ILE A 233 5.45 9.22 9.69
C ILE A 233 5.77 10.60 10.24
N ASP A 234 5.64 11.61 9.39
CA ASP A 234 5.61 13.02 9.79
C ASP A 234 4.17 13.37 10.22
N LYS A 235 3.93 13.46 11.54
CA LYS A 235 2.58 13.70 12.10
C LYS A 235 2.08 15.09 11.70
N ASP A 236 2.96 16.09 11.71
CA ASP A 236 2.57 17.48 11.45
C ASP A 236 2.24 17.69 9.97
N LEU A 237 3.01 17.07 9.06
CA LEU A 237 2.69 17.05 7.63
C LEU A 237 1.40 16.27 7.36
N LEU A 238 1.15 15.17 8.06
CA LEU A 238 -0.12 14.43 7.92
C LEU A 238 -1.33 15.30 8.30
N VAL A 239 -1.26 16.00 9.43
CA VAL A 239 -2.31 16.94 9.88
C VAL A 239 -2.50 18.05 8.85
N LYS A 240 -1.43 18.65 8.35
CA LYS A 240 -1.47 19.68 7.30
C LYS A 240 -2.11 19.17 6.01
N ASN A 241 -1.72 17.98 5.55
CA ASN A 241 -2.27 17.34 4.35
C ASN A 241 -3.76 17.00 4.50
N LEU A 242 -4.26 16.88 5.73
CA LEU A 242 -5.66 16.66 6.06
C LEU A 242 -6.39 17.96 6.44
N ASN A 243 -5.89 19.10 5.96
CA ASN A 243 -6.47 20.43 6.20
C ASN A 243 -6.63 20.75 7.69
N ASP A 244 -5.58 20.48 8.47
CA ASP A 244 -5.49 20.71 9.91
C ASP A 244 -6.52 19.91 10.75
N ASN A 245 -7.06 18.83 10.17
CA ASN A 245 -7.96 17.91 10.86
C ASN A 245 -7.17 16.88 11.69
N GLU A 246 -6.82 17.27 12.92
CA GLU A 246 -6.07 16.42 13.85
C GLU A 246 -6.83 15.15 14.27
N GLU A 247 -8.15 15.21 14.41
CA GLU A 247 -8.98 14.04 14.75
C GLU A 247 -8.88 12.97 13.66
N LEU A 248 -9.03 13.37 12.39
CA LEU A 248 -8.88 12.46 11.25
C LEU A 248 -7.45 11.94 11.10
N ALA A 249 -6.44 12.78 11.38
CA ALA A 249 -5.05 12.35 11.39
C ALA A 249 -4.80 11.27 12.44
N ASN A 250 -5.26 11.45 13.68
CA ASN A 250 -5.11 10.46 14.75
C ASN A 250 -5.90 9.17 14.44
N LYS A 251 -7.11 9.26 13.89
CA LYS A 251 -7.88 8.10 13.42
C LYS A 251 -7.13 7.34 12.32
N THR A 252 -6.49 8.07 11.41
CA THR A 252 -5.68 7.53 10.32
C THR A 252 -4.44 6.82 10.85
N LEU A 253 -3.71 7.42 11.78
CA LEU A 253 -2.53 6.83 12.42
C LEU A 253 -2.86 5.51 13.13
N ARG A 254 -3.97 5.48 13.87
CA ARG A 254 -4.48 4.26 14.52
C ARG A 254 -4.77 3.16 13.51
N ALA A 255 -5.64 3.44 12.54
CA ALA A 255 -6.06 2.45 11.55
C ALA A 255 -4.89 1.95 10.70
N PHE A 256 -3.98 2.84 10.31
CA PHE A 256 -2.79 2.50 9.55
C PHE A 256 -1.84 1.61 10.35
N THR A 257 -1.56 1.96 11.60
CA THR A 257 -0.64 1.18 12.44
C THR A 257 -1.23 -0.18 12.74
N GLU A 258 -2.53 -0.26 13.03
CA GLU A 258 -3.20 -1.54 13.23
C GLU A 258 -3.19 -2.41 11.96
N ALA A 259 -3.43 -1.81 10.78
CA ALA A 259 -3.28 -2.52 9.51
C ALA A 259 -1.84 -3.00 9.28
N ALA A 260 -0.83 -2.19 9.59
CA ALA A 260 0.58 -2.57 9.47
C ALA A 260 0.97 -3.74 10.37
N LEU A 261 0.33 -3.86 11.55
CA LEU A 261 0.57 -4.94 12.51
C LEU A 261 -0.19 -6.24 12.18
N LYS A 262 -1.34 -6.17 11.50
CA LYS A 262 -2.24 -7.31 11.30
C LYS A 262 -2.41 -7.80 9.86
N VAL A 263 -2.13 -6.95 8.87
CA VAL A 263 -2.50 -7.22 7.48
C VAL A 263 -1.27 -7.58 6.65
N SER A 264 -1.32 -8.79 6.10
CA SER A 264 -0.31 -9.33 5.19
C SER A 264 -0.63 -9.02 3.73
N PRO A 265 0.39 -8.92 2.84
CA PRO A 265 0.16 -8.91 1.39
C PRO A 265 -0.60 -10.15 0.91
N THR A 266 -1.40 -10.00 -0.15
CA THR A 266 -2.29 -11.07 -0.65
C THR A 266 -1.69 -11.91 -1.78
N GLY A 267 -0.41 -11.70 -2.13
CA GLY A 267 0.26 -12.45 -3.19
C GLY A 267 0.28 -13.95 -2.89
N LYS A 268 -0.27 -14.76 -3.82
CA LYS A 268 -0.39 -16.23 -3.70
C LYS A 268 -1.00 -16.72 -2.37
N GLN A 269 -1.75 -15.85 -1.68
CA GLN A 269 -2.32 -16.14 -0.36
C GLN A 269 -3.23 -17.37 -0.34
N ASN A 270 -4.00 -17.61 -1.41
CA ASN A 270 -4.89 -18.77 -1.49
C ASN A 270 -4.14 -20.11 -1.66
N SER A 271 -2.89 -20.06 -2.12
CA SER A 271 -2.04 -21.25 -2.26
C SER A 271 -1.23 -21.55 -1.00
N PHE A 272 -0.82 -20.51 -0.26
CA PHE A 272 0.12 -20.64 0.88
C PHE A 272 -0.49 -20.38 2.26
N ALA A 273 -1.70 -19.81 2.35
CA ALA A 273 -2.33 -19.45 3.63
C ALA A 273 -1.45 -18.59 4.56
N SER A 274 -0.60 -17.73 4.00
CA SER A 274 0.47 -16.98 4.68
C SER A 274 0.07 -15.75 5.51
N ARG A 275 -1.14 -15.71 6.10
CA ARG A 275 -1.54 -14.57 6.95
C ARG A 275 -0.81 -14.63 8.29
N ALA A 276 -0.25 -13.51 8.73
CA ALA A 276 0.47 -13.40 9.99
C ALA A 276 0.32 -12.02 10.63
N TYR A 277 0.38 -11.97 11.96
CA TYR A 277 0.48 -10.73 12.72
C TYR A 277 1.94 -10.46 13.10
N ALA A 278 2.28 -9.20 13.33
CA ALA A 278 3.58 -8.81 13.85
C ALA A 278 3.84 -9.49 15.20
N SER A 279 4.97 -10.19 15.30
CA SER A 279 5.41 -10.88 16.51
C SER A 279 6.06 -9.93 17.51
N TRP A 280 6.55 -8.79 17.04
CA TRP A 280 7.14 -7.73 17.85
C TRP A 280 6.97 -6.38 17.16
N ALA A 281 6.77 -5.33 17.96
CA ALA A 281 6.74 -3.96 17.47
C ALA A 281 7.37 -2.99 18.46
N LEU A 282 8.04 -1.97 17.93
CA LEU A 282 8.49 -0.79 18.66
C LEU A 282 8.01 0.46 17.91
N ALA A 283 7.30 1.33 18.61
CA ALA A 283 6.97 2.67 18.18
C ALA A 283 7.85 3.67 18.92
N GLU A 284 8.46 4.59 18.19
CA GLU A 284 9.17 5.76 18.73
C GLU A 284 8.42 7.04 18.34
N LYS A 285 8.32 8.01 19.25
CA LYS A 285 7.73 9.33 18.97
C LYS A 285 8.63 10.44 19.51
N GLY A 286 8.93 11.44 18.68
CA GLY A 286 9.74 12.58 19.08
C GLY A 286 10.07 13.54 17.94
N THR A 287 10.90 14.55 18.24
CA THR A 287 11.31 15.60 17.29
C THR A 287 12.71 15.41 16.73
N ASP A 288 13.44 14.40 17.21
CA ASP A 288 14.75 14.04 16.69
C ASP A 288 14.63 13.49 15.26
N GLN A 289 15.72 13.57 14.49
CA GLN A 289 15.76 13.03 13.14
C GLN A 289 15.40 11.52 13.14
N PRO A 290 14.43 11.08 12.32
CA PRO A 290 14.05 9.69 12.24
C PRO A 290 15.17 8.83 11.63
N ARG A 291 15.30 7.59 12.10
CA ARG A 291 16.35 6.64 11.70
C ARG A 291 15.79 5.21 11.64
N SER A 292 16.20 4.48 10.62
CA SER A 292 15.94 3.04 10.55
C SER A 292 16.87 2.27 11.49
N LEU A 293 16.37 1.17 12.04
CA LEU A 293 17.17 0.20 12.80
C LEU A 293 17.62 -0.99 11.93
N ALA A 294 17.51 -0.89 10.60
CA ALA A 294 17.91 -1.93 9.64
C ALA A 294 19.35 -2.42 9.83
N ALA A 295 20.26 -1.56 10.33
CA ALA A 295 21.65 -1.90 10.60
C ALA A 295 21.80 -3.04 11.64
N ALA A 296 20.78 -3.28 12.48
CA ALA A 296 20.76 -4.42 13.41
C ALA A 296 20.78 -5.77 12.68
N PHE A 297 20.39 -5.77 11.41
CA PHE A 297 20.30 -6.95 10.56
C PHE A 297 21.27 -6.87 9.38
N TYR A 298 22.28 -6.00 9.40
CA TYR A 298 23.26 -5.94 8.31
C TYR A 298 24.00 -7.28 8.21
N GLU A 299 24.52 -7.78 9.34
CA GLU A 299 24.94 -9.18 9.45
C GLU A 299 23.68 -10.09 9.51
N PRO A 300 23.55 -11.09 8.62
CA PRO A 300 22.39 -11.99 8.62
C PRO A 300 22.30 -12.77 9.94
N ILE A 301 21.08 -13.02 10.42
CA ILE A 301 20.85 -13.87 11.58
C ILE A 301 20.90 -15.33 11.15
N ASN A 302 21.68 -16.14 11.85
CA ASN A 302 21.81 -17.59 11.61
C ASN A 302 21.17 -18.39 12.74
N GLY A 303 20.83 -19.65 12.47
CA GLY A 303 20.21 -20.57 13.43
C GLY A 303 18.68 -20.51 13.45
N THR A 304 18.10 -21.22 14.42
CA THR A 304 16.65 -21.44 14.52
C THR A 304 15.93 -20.42 15.40
N ASP A 305 16.64 -19.77 16.32
CA ASP A 305 16.09 -18.79 17.27
C ASP A 305 16.08 -17.35 16.72
N GLN A 306 15.63 -17.20 15.47
CA GLN A 306 15.80 -15.94 14.72
C GLN A 306 15.07 -14.77 15.37
N LEU A 307 13.87 -14.99 15.92
CA LEU A 307 13.05 -13.93 16.50
C LEU A 307 13.66 -13.34 17.77
N ASN A 308 14.08 -14.16 18.73
CA ASN A 308 14.71 -13.65 19.96
C ASN A 308 16.04 -12.95 19.65
N VAL A 309 16.84 -13.50 18.73
CA VAL A 309 18.09 -12.85 18.28
C VAL A 309 17.79 -11.51 17.60
N ALA A 310 16.74 -11.44 16.77
CA ALA A 310 16.35 -10.21 16.09
C ALA A 310 15.92 -9.13 17.08
N VAL A 311 15.05 -9.47 18.04
CA VAL A 311 14.60 -8.57 19.12
C VAL A 311 15.79 -8.08 19.94
N LYS A 312 16.73 -8.98 20.30
CA LYS A 312 17.94 -8.59 21.03
C LYS A 312 18.83 -7.63 20.25
N ARG A 313 19.08 -7.90 18.96
CA ARG A 313 19.94 -7.05 18.11
C ARG A 313 19.32 -5.66 17.90
N ILE A 314 18.03 -5.60 17.55
CA ILE A 314 17.34 -4.32 17.28
C ILE A 314 17.22 -3.45 18.54
N THR A 315 16.87 -4.03 19.68
CA THR A 315 16.77 -3.30 20.95
C THR A 315 18.14 -2.84 21.48
N SER A 316 19.19 -3.64 21.27
CA SER A 316 20.56 -3.24 21.61
C SER A 316 21.04 -2.08 20.74
N LEU A 317 20.79 -2.13 19.43
CA LEU A 317 21.14 -1.04 18.51
C LEU A 317 20.38 0.24 18.87
N HIS A 318 19.07 0.15 19.12
CA HIS A 318 18.26 1.28 19.55
C HIS A 318 18.82 1.95 20.81
N LYS A 319 19.12 1.17 21.86
CA LYS A 319 19.74 1.68 23.10
C LYS A 319 21.09 2.33 22.85
N ASN A 320 21.93 1.72 22.01
CA ASN A 320 23.24 2.25 21.67
C ASN A 320 23.12 3.58 20.90
N MET A 321 22.21 3.67 19.94
CA MET A 321 21.94 4.91 19.21
C MET A 321 21.47 6.01 20.16
N ASN A 322 20.51 5.73 21.05
CA ASN A 322 20.01 6.74 21.99
C ASN A 322 21.12 7.24 22.92
N LYS A 323 21.98 6.33 23.40
CA LYS A 323 23.12 6.70 24.23
C LYS A 323 24.17 7.52 23.49
N VAL A 324 24.56 7.11 22.29
CA VAL A 324 25.65 7.73 21.52
C VAL A 324 25.22 9.09 20.95
N TYR A 325 24.00 9.18 20.42
CA TYR A 325 23.47 10.41 19.83
C TYR A 325 22.73 11.29 20.85
N GLY A 326 22.61 10.85 22.10
CA GLY A 326 21.93 11.60 23.16
C GLY A 326 20.42 11.75 22.95
N GLN A 327 19.81 10.91 22.13
CA GLN A 327 18.38 10.97 21.80
C GLN A 327 17.52 10.55 22.99
N ARG A 328 16.43 11.29 23.19
CA ARG A 328 15.42 11.04 24.23
C ARG A 328 14.07 10.88 23.59
N THR A 329 13.91 9.79 22.85
CA THR A 329 12.67 9.46 22.15
C THR A 329 11.78 8.65 23.08
N ASP A 330 10.51 9.03 23.19
CA ASP A 330 9.53 8.23 23.90
C ASP A 330 9.22 6.98 23.08
N THR A 331 8.93 5.87 23.76
CA THR A 331 8.69 4.58 23.10
C THR A 331 7.54 3.81 23.71
N ALA A 332 6.82 3.08 22.86
CA ALA A 332 5.91 2.00 23.26
C ALA A 332 6.23 0.74 22.44
N SER A 333 6.10 -0.44 23.03
CA SER A 333 6.44 -1.70 22.35
C SER A 333 5.62 -2.87 22.86
N PHE A 334 5.54 -3.94 22.07
CA PHE A 334 5.07 -5.23 22.53
C PHE A 334 5.95 -6.37 21.99
N ASP A 335 5.94 -7.48 22.70
CA ASP A 335 6.62 -8.74 22.35
C ASP A 335 5.65 -9.90 22.59
N VAL A 336 5.21 -10.54 21.50
CA VAL A 336 4.24 -11.64 21.56
C VAL A 336 4.84 -12.88 22.21
N MET A 337 6.12 -13.17 21.96
CA MET A 337 6.77 -14.39 22.48
C MET A 337 6.92 -14.35 24.00
N ASN A 338 7.18 -13.16 24.53
CA ASN A 338 7.38 -12.94 25.96
C ASN A 338 6.12 -12.45 26.70
N GLN A 339 5.00 -12.28 25.99
CA GLN A 339 3.74 -11.74 26.52
C GLN A 339 3.92 -10.38 27.22
N GLN A 340 4.69 -9.47 26.58
CA GLN A 340 5.01 -8.15 27.14
C GLN A 340 4.38 -7.03 26.33
N GLY A 341 3.88 -6.00 27.03
CA GLY A 341 3.19 -4.87 26.42
C GLY A 341 1.89 -5.27 25.74
N SER A 342 1.29 -4.34 25.00
CA SER A 342 0.12 -4.64 24.19
C SER A 342 0.08 -3.80 22.91
N MET A 343 -0.60 -4.34 21.90
CA MET A 343 -0.91 -3.57 20.69
C MET A 343 -1.71 -2.30 21.04
N LYS A 344 -2.61 -2.37 22.03
CA LYS A 344 -3.40 -1.23 22.47
C LYS A 344 -2.50 -0.10 22.96
N ASP A 345 -1.51 -0.39 23.79
CA ASP A 345 -0.58 0.63 24.31
C ASP A 345 0.21 1.30 23.19
N VAL A 346 0.65 0.54 22.17
CA VAL A 346 1.30 1.09 20.98
C VAL A 346 0.35 2.00 20.19
N LEU A 347 -0.91 1.59 19.99
CA LEU A 347 -1.90 2.41 19.27
C LEU A 347 -2.31 3.66 20.05
N ASP A 348 -2.43 3.57 21.37
CA ASP A 348 -2.73 4.72 22.24
C ASP A 348 -1.55 5.71 22.24
N PHE A 349 -0.31 5.20 22.30
CA PHE A 349 0.92 5.98 22.28
C PHE A 349 1.12 6.83 21.02
N ILE A 350 0.85 6.27 19.83
CA ILE A 350 1.01 7.00 18.56
C ILE A 350 -0.07 8.07 18.34
N CYS A 351 -1.24 7.90 18.97
CA CYS A 351 -2.38 8.81 18.80
C CYS A 351 -2.36 9.95 19.82
N ALA A 352 -1.74 9.73 20.98
CA ALA A 352 -1.41 10.79 21.93
C ALA A 352 -0.47 11.82 21.28
#